data_AF-A0AB35IS04-F1
#
_entry.id   AF-A0AB35IS04-F1
#
_cell.length_a   1.000
_cell.length_b   1.000
_cell.length_c   1.000
_cell.angle_alpha   90.00
_cell.angle_beta   90.00
_cell.angle_gamma   90.00
#
_symmetry.space_group_name_H-M   'P 1'
#
loop_
_entity.id
_entity.type
_entity.pdbx_description
1 polymer ?
#
loop_
_entity_poly.entity_id
_entity_poly.type
_entity_poly.pdbx_seq_one_letter_code
_entity_poly.pdbx_strand_id
1 'polypeptide(L)'
;MSANHITDESSIKTKSTIQQMDLFTDHEQLKKEEVKLEKDLEKEKRLQEATLKLKQKYGKNAVLKGMNLVVGATGKDRNNTIGGHKK
;
A
#
# COMPACT_ATOMS: atom_id res chain seq x y z
N MET A 1 16.60 3.18 -16.36
CA MET A 1 16.43 1.80 -15.85
C MET A 1 16.12 1.90 -14.37
N SER A 2 14.87 1.69 -13.95
CA SER A 2 14.50 1.65 -12.52
C SER A 2 14.30 0.19 -12.14
N ALA A 3 15.24 -0.34 -11.37
CA ALA A 3 15.16 -1.68 -10.80
C ALA A 3 14.37 -1.62 -9.49
N ASN A 4 13.05 -1.66 -9.58
CA ASN A 4 12.23 -1.97 -8.42
C ASN A 4 12.07 -3.50 -8.42
N HIS A 5 12.86 -4.20 -7.61
CA HIS A 5 12.76 -5.65 -7.41
C HIS A 5 11.54 -5.93 -6.51
N ILE A 6 10.35 -5.78 -7.10
CA ILE A 6 9.09 -6.11 -6.45
C ILE A 6 9.00 -7.64 -6.45
N THR A 7 9.07 -8.23 -5.28
CA THR A 7 8.88 -9.67 -5.07
C THR A 7 7.43 -9.93 -4.65
N ASP A 8 6.81 -10.96 -5.22
CA ASP A 8 5.44 -11.35 -4.85
C ASP A 8 5.37 -11.77 -3.39
N GLU A 9 4.27 -11.43 -2.71
CA GLU A 9 4.04 -11.80 -1.30
C GLU A 9 4.08 -13.32 -1.09
N SER A 10 3.72 -14.10 -2.11
CA SER A 10 3.76 -15.57 -2.12
C SER A 10 5.19 -16.15 -2.18
N SER A 11 6.19 -15.36 -2.55
CA SER A 11 7.59 -15.79 -2.61
C SER A 11 8.28 -15.77 -1.24
N ILE A 12 7.63 -15.19 -0.23
CA ILE A 12 8.15 -15.10 1.13
C ILE A 12 7.88 -16.43 1.84
N LYS A 13 8.94 -17.17 2.14
CA LYS A 13 8.85 -18.35 3.02
C LYS A 13 8.48 -17.89 4.42
N THR A 14 7.24 -18.11 4.84
CA THR A 14 6.82 -17.96 6.24
C THR A 14 7.65 -18.90 7.09
N LYS A 15 8.62 -18.38 7.84
CA LYS A 15 9.34 -19.17 8.84
C LYS A 15 8.31 -19.63 9.87
N SER A 16 8.26 -20.92 10.17
CA SER A 16 7.43 -21.40 11.29
C SER A 16 8.03 -20.84 12.58
N THR A 17 7.47 -19.75 13.07
CA THR A 17 7.83 -19.22 14.38
C THR A 17 7.30 -20.20 15.42
N ILE A 18 8.19 -20.94 16.07
CA ILE A 18 7.84 -21.70 17.26
C ILE A 18 7.62 -20.65 18.36
N GLN A 19 6.36 -20.42 18.71
CA GLN A 19 5.99 -19.44 19.74
C GLN A 19 5.89 -20.18 21.07
N GLN A 20 6.68 -19.77 22.06
CA GLN A 20 6.59 -20.32 23.41
C GLN A 20 5.28 -19.84 24.04
N MET A 21 4.46 -20.77 24.53
CA MET A 21 3.29 -20.41 25.32
C MET A 21 3.74 -19.95 26.70
N ASP A 22 3.25 -18.79 27.13
CA ASP A 22 3.53 -18.21 28.43
C ASP A 22 2.25 -18.17 29.26
N LEU A 23 2.33 -18.66 30.50
CA LEU A 23 1.19 -18.76 31.42
C LEU A 23 0.69 -17.39 31.88
N PHE A 24 1.54 -16.36 31.81
CA PHE A 24 1.20 -14.99 32.19
C PHE A 24 0.71 -14.13 31.03
N THR A 25 0.66 -14.69 29.81
CA THR A 25 0.18 -13.98 28.63
C THR A 25 -1.34 -13.95 28.58
N ASP A 26 -1.93 -12.76 28.56
CA ASP A 26 -3.36 -12.59 28.32
C ASP A 26 -3.69 -12.82 26.84
N HIS A 27 -4.04 -14.06 26.52
CA HIS A 27 -4.40 -14.48 25.18
C HIS A 27 -5.68 -13.82 24.63
N GLU A 28 -6.56 -13.28 25.48
CA GLU A 28 -7.75 -12.57 24.99
C GLU A 28 -7.41 -11.17 24.47
N GLN A 29 -6.47 -10.48 25.14
CA GLN A 29 -5.96 -9.19 24.68
C GLN A 29 -5.22 -9.32 23.34
N LEU A 30 -4.32 -10.32 23.22
CA LEU A 30 -3.59 -10.58 21.97
C LEU A 30 -4.53 -10.84 20.79
N LYS A 31 -5.56 -11.68 20.96
CA LYS A 31 -6.54 -11.94 19.89
C LYS A 31 -7.28 -10.68 19.44
N LYS A 32 -7.61 -9.78 20.37
CA LYS A 32 -8.27 -8.50 20.03
C LYS A 32 -7.35 -7.59 19.24
N GLU A 33 -6.07 -7.54 19.58
CA GLU A 33 -5.05 -6.78 18.86
C GLU A 33 -4.78 -7.37 17.47
N GLU A 34 -4.67 -8.69 17.34
CA GLU A 34 -4.55 -9.38 16.05
C GLU A 34 -5.72 -9.06 15.13
N VAL A 35 -6.97 -9.18 15.61
CA VAL A 35 -8.16 -8.85 14.83
C VAL A 35 -8.17 -7.38 14.41
N LYS A 36 -7.66 -6.47 15.25
CA LYS A 36 -7.56 -5.06 14.92
C LYS A 36 -6.50 -4.81 13.82
N LEU A 37 -5.33 -5.43 13.96
CA LEU A 37 -4.25 -5.39 12.97
C LEU A 37 -4.70 -5.97 11.63
N GLU A 38 -5.36 -7.12 11.64
CA GLU A 38 -5.90 -7.79 10.44
C GLU A 38 -6.87 -6.86 9.69
N LYS A 39 -7.77 -6.18 10.43
CA LYS A 39 -8.72 -5.21 9.84
C LYS A 39 -8.02 -4.00 9.23
N ASP A 40 -6.95 -3.51 9.85
CA ASP A 40 -6.21 -2.36 9.33
C ASP A 40 -5.35 -2.75 8.12
N LEU A 41 -4.75 -3.94 8.13
CA LEU A 41 -4.07 -4.53 6.97
C LEU A 41 -5.02 -4.75 5.80
N GLU A 42 -6.24 -5.23 6.04
CA GLU A 42 -7.24 -5.43 4.97
C GLU A 42 -7.62 -4.09 4.32
N LYS A 43 -7.83 -3.04 5.11
CA LYS A 43 -8.07 -1.69 4.58
C LYS A 43 -6.90 -1.20 3.75
N GLU A 44 -5.68 -1.41 4.22
CA GLU A 44 -4.47 -1.00 3.50
C GLU A 44 -4.34 -1.75 2.17
N LYS A 45 -4.53 -3.08 2.17
CA LYS A 45 -4.51 -3.90 0.94
C LYS A 45 -5.54 -3.41 -0.08
N ARG A 46 -6.77 -3.12 0.36
CA ARG A 46 -7.84 -2.57 -0.52
C ARG A 46 -7.45 -1.21 -1.10
N LEU A 47 -6.83 -0.33 -0.32
CA LEU A 47 -6.33 0.96 -0.81
C LEU A 47 -5.22 0.77 -1.84
N GLN A 48 -4.24 -0.08 -1.56
CA GLN A 48 -3.14 -0.39 -2.48
C GLN A 48 -3.69 -0.97 -3.81
N GLU A 49 -4.62 -1.92 -3.74
CA GLU A 49 -5.26 -2.51 -4.91
C GLU A 49 -6.04 -1.46 -5.72
N ALA A 50 -6.79 -0.58 -5.06
CA ALA A 50 -7.50 0.52 -5.71
C ALA A 50 -6.51 1.48 -6.42
N THR A 51 -5.39 1.82 -5.79
CA THR A 51 -4.35 2.65 -6.43
C THR A 51 -3.72 1.96 -7.62
N LEU A 52 -3.52 0.64 -7.57
CA LEU A 52 -2.98 -0.15 -8.68
C LEU A 52 -3.97 -0.17 -9.85
N LYS A 53 -5.27 -0.44 -9.58
CA LYS A 53 -6.34 -0.37 -10.58
C LYS A 53 -6.44 1.00 -11.23
N LEU A 54 -6.30 2.08 -10.45
CA LEU A 54 -6.30 3.45 -10.97
C LEU A 54 -5.09 3.70 -11.89
N LYS A 55 -3.88 3.28 -11.45
CA LYS A 55 -2.66 3.40 -12.25
C LYS A 55 -2.71 2.57 -13.55
N GLN A 56 -3.35 1.40 -13.52
CA GLN A 56 -3.54 0.57 -14.72
C GLN A 56 -4.51 1.22 -15.72
N LYS A 57 -5.64 1.75 -15.24
CA LYS A 57 -6.67 2.35 -16.12
C LYS A 57 -6.29 3.74 -16.67
N TYR A 58 -5.62 4.56 -15.87
CA TYR A 58 -5.39 5.98 -16.18
C TYR A 58 -3.90 6.34 -16.27
N GLY A 59 -3.02 5.34 -16.24
CA GLY A 59 -1.57 5.52 -16.36
C GLY A 59 -0.88 5.84 -15.03
N LYS A 60 0.46 5.83 -15.05
CA LYS A 60 1.33 5.92 -13.85
C LYS A 60 1.13 7.19 -13.02
N ASN A 61 0.52 8.23 -13.60
CA ASN A 61 0.33 9.55 -13.01
C ASN A 61 -1.11 9.86 -12.60
N ALA A 62 -1.98 8.84 -12.58
CA ALA A 62 -3.39 8.97 -12.24
C ALA A 62 -3.67 9.30 -10.76
N VAL A 63 -2.72 9.00 -9.87
CA VAL A 63 -2.84 9.29 -8.44
C VAL A 63 -2.14 10.62 -8.17
N LEU A 64 -2.93 11.67 -7.88
CA LEU A 64 -2.43 12.98 -7.45
C LEU A 64 -2.48 13.08 -5.93
N LYS A 65 -1.43 13.63 -5.32
CA LYS A 65 -1.42 13.96 -3.89
C LYS A 65 -2.36 15.15 -3.66
N GLY A 66 -3.13 15.17 -2.56
CA GLY A 66 -4.10 16.24 -2.27
C GLY A 66 -3.49 17.66 -2.28
N MET A 67 -2.21 17.78 -1.93
CA MET A 67 -1.46 19.05 -1.97
C MET A 67 -1.25 19.59 -3.39
N ASN A 68 -1.43 18.76 -4.42
CA ASN A 68 -1.38 19.17 -5.82
C ASN A 68 -2.71 19.78 -6.32
N LEU A 69 -3.77 19.78 -5.50
CA LEU A 69 -5.08 20.37 -5.81
C LEU A 69 -5.26 21.80 -5.27
N VAL A 70 -4.26 22.31 -4.56
CA VAL A 70 -4.28 23.69 -4.04
C VAL A 70 -4.20 24.66 -5.23
N VAL A 71 -5.05 25.71 -5.22
CA VAL A 71 -5.08 26.75 -6.25
C VAL A 71 -3.71 27.43 -6.33
N GLY A 72 -3.02 27.29 -7.47
CA GLY A 72 -1.65 27.79 -7.69
C GLY A 72 -0.56 26.70 -7.66
N ALA A 73 -0.89 25.45 -7.33
CA ALA A 73 0.05 24.35 -7.40
C ALA A 73 0.31 23.90 -8.85
N THR A 74 1.56 24.02 -9.32
CA THR A 74 2.01 23.56 -10.66
C THR A 74 2.15 22.04 -10.76
N GLY A 75 1.83 21.31 -9.68
CA GLY A 75 1.97 19.87 -9.59
C GLY A 75 1.14 19.12 -10.63
N LYS A 76 -0.08 19.58 -10.92
CA LYS A 76 -0.95 18.96 -11.94
C LYS A 76 -0.42 19.18 -13.36
N ASP A 77 -0.02 20.41 -13.69
CA ASP A 77 0.50 20.75 -15.02
C ASP A 77 1.84 20.07 -15.30
N ARG A 78 2.74 20.04 -14.31
CA ARG A 78 4.01 19.32 -14.41
C ARG A 78 3.81 17.81 -14.56
N ASN A 79 2.82 17.24 -13.86
CA ASN A 79 2.49 15.82 -13.95
C ASN A 79 1.94 15.44 -15.34
N ASN A 80 1.25 16.36 -16.02
CA ASN A 80 0.85 16.18 -17.43
C ASN A 80 2.01 16.34 -18.42
N THR A 81 2.96 17.25 -18.16
CA THR A 81 4.09 17.52 -19.07
C THR A 81 5.21 16.49 -18.98
N ILE A 82 5.56 16.04 -17.76
CA ILE A 82 6.65 15.08 -17.52
C ILE A 82 6.12 13.65 -17.50
N GLY A 83 4.86 13.49 -17.09
CA GLY A 83 4.23 12.22 -16.78
C GLY A 83 3.35 11.65 -17.89
N GLY A 84 3.96 11.35 -19.03
CA GLY A 84 3.59 10.18 -19.83
C GLY A 84 2.15 10.05 -20.31
N HIS A 85 1.51 11.13 -20.78
CA HIS A 85 0.58 11.10 -21.91
C HIS A 85 0.51 12.50 -22.56
N LYS A 86 1.45 12.77 -23.47
CA LYS A 86 1.11 13.47 -24.71
C LYS A 86 1.58 12.60 -25.87
N LYS A 87 0.59 11.94 -26.47
CA LYS A 87 0.64 10.82 -27.42
C LYS A 87 0.95 9.46 -26.81
#